data_AF-A0A9E6C259-F1
#
_entry.id   AF-A0A9E6C259-F1
#
_cell.length_a   1.000
_cell.length_b   1.000
_cell.length_c   1.000
_cell.angle_alpha   90.00
_cell.angle_beta   90.00
_cell.angle_gamma   90.00
#
_symmetry.space_group_name_H-M   'P 1'
#
loop_
_entity.id
_entity.type
_entity.pdbx_description
1 polymer ?
#
loop_
_entity_poly.entity_id
_entity_poly.type
_entity_poly.pdbx_seq_one_letter_code
_entity_poly.pdbx_strand_id
1 'polypeptide(L)'
;MRWILFSTIAVALLLFTAVITNGRQESPELVIDNSVAADFAQVADAEWEMFVASFPAMESCLGRVTLVADHTLDDRARYDPQTRTMTVRVPGPKVLLDRALVHELAHSLEFSCASQVKMRPAFLAALGRDGNEAWFEGPEWGLIPSEIFAEAVVEYVLDERGRAHTGIGLIDQHAVDVVIRWANGG
;
A
#
# COMPACT_ATOMS: atom_id res chain seq x y z
N MET A 1 -9.42 23.93 74.21
CA MET A 1 -9.73 22.58 73.71
C MET A 1 -10.91 22.69 72.76
N ARG A 2 -10.83 22.04 71.59
CA ARG A 2 -11.77 21.99 70.44
C ARG A 2 -11.63 23.10 69.38
N TRP A 3 -10.82 22.74 68.39
CA TRP A 3 -10.75 23.28 67.03
C TRP A 3 -11.93 22.77 66.21
N ILE A 4 -12.51 23.60 65.33
CA ILE A 4 -13.17 23.14 64.10
C ILE A 4 -12.81 24.14 63.00
N LEU A 5 -11.89 23.71 62.12
CA LEU A 5 -11.60 24.31 60.82
C LEU A 5 -12.71 23.89 59.85
N PHE A 6 -13.36 24.84 59.19
CA PHE A 6 -14.14 24.56 57.98
C PHE A 6 -13.24 24.77 56.77
N SER A 7 -12.72 23.66 56.23
CA SER A 7 -11.98 23.62 54.97
C SER A 7 -12.93 23.84 53.79
N THR A 8 -12.80 24.97 53.10
CA THR A 8 -13.37 25.17 51.77
C THR A 8 -12.52 24.45 50.73
N ILE A 9 -13.04 23.37 50.16
CA ILE A 9 -12.45 22.69 48.99
C ILE A 9 -12.89 23.46 47.74
N ALA A 10 -11.96 24.16 47.10
CA ALA A 10 -12.15 24.72 45.76
C ALA A 10 -11.87 23.61 44.73
N VAL A 11 -12.92 23.13 44.06
CA VAL A 11 -12.80 22.19 42.94
C VAL A 11 -12.47 23.00 41.68
N ALA A 12 -11.22 22.96 41.25
CA ALA A 12 -10.81 23.49 39.95
C ALA A 12 -11.20 22.49 38.85
N LEU A 13 -12.26 22.78 38.10
CA LEU A 13 -12.58 22.07 36.86
C LEU A 13 -11.55 22.46 35.79
N LEU A 14 -10.59 21.58 35.53
CA LEU A 14 -9.73 21.67 34.34
C LEU A 14 -10.53 21.15 33.13
N LEU A 15 -11.06 22.09 32.34
CA LEU A 15 -11.59 21.81 31.00
C LEU A 15 -10.42 21.42 30.09
N PHE A 16 -10.23 20.11 29.89
CA PHE A 16 -9.41 19.60 28.78
C PHE A 16 -10.17 19.88 27.47
N THR A 17 -9.87 20.99 26.81
CA THR A 17 -10.17 21.15 25.39
C THR A 17 -9.26 20.20 24.62
N ALA A 18 -9.78 19.01 24.31
CA ALA A 18 -9.18 18.16 23.31
C ALA A 18 -9.15 18.93 21.98
N VAL A 19 -7.97 19.39 21.59
CA VAL A 19 -7.72 19.83 20.22
C VAL A 19 -7.76 18.57 19.36
N ILE A 20 -8.95 18.21 18.87
CA ILE A 20 -9.04 17.27 17.76
C ILE A 20 -8.49 18.05 16.57
N THR A 21 -7.21 17.86 16.27
CA THR A 21 -6.69 18.17 14.95
C THR A 21 -7.45 17.27 13.99
N ASN A 22 -8.54 17.78 13.41
CA ASN A 22 -9.09 17.25 12.17
C ASN A 22 -8.02 17.51 11.11
N GLY A 23 -7.00 16.64 11.07
CA GLY A 23 -6.13 16.51 9.93
C GLY A 23 -7.05 16.19 8.77
N ARG A 24 -7.25 17.17 7.89
CA ARG A 24 -8.00 16.98 6.66
C ARG A 24 -7.27 15.86 5.93
N GLN A 25 -7.91 14.70 5.83
CA GLN A 25 -7.39 13.55 5.10
C GLN A 25 -7.07 14.05 3.69
N GLU A 26 -5.79 14.13 3.33
CA GLU A 26 -5.42 14.46 1.95
C GLU A 26 -5.85 13.26 1.09
N SER A 27 -6.61 13.54 0.02
CA SER A 27 -6.93 12.52 -0.97
C SER A 27 -5.63 11.91 -1.50
N PRO A 28 -5.62 10.62 -1.86
CA PRO A 28 -4.46 10.03 -2.50
C PRO A 28 -4.00 10.87 -3.70
N GLU A 29 -2.68 10.98 -3.85
CA GLU A 29 -2.07 11.77 -4.93
C GLU A 29 -0.89 11.00 -5.57
N LEU A 30 -0.88 10.91 -6.90
CA LEU A 30 0.30 10.55 -7.67
C LEU A 30 1.02 11.82 -8.11
N VAL A 31 2.28 11.96 -7.71
CA VAL A 31 3.16 13.05 -8.17
C VAL A 31 4.08 12.50 -9.26
N ILE A 32 4.02 13.09 -10.44
CA ILE A 32 4.84 12.71 -11.59
C ILE A 32 6.08 13.60 -11.64
N ASP A 33 7.27 13.00 -11.51
CA ASP A 33 8.53 13.73 -11.63
C ASP A 33 8.81 14.17 -13.08
N ASN A 34 9.63 15.21 -13.24
CA ASN A 34 10.02 15.72 -14.55
C ASN A 34 10.83 14.72 -15.39
N SER A 35 11.35 13.63 -14.81
CA SER A 35 11.99 12.55 -15.57
C SER A 35 11.00 11.72 -16.39
N VAL A 36 9.71 11.77 -16.07
CA VAL A 36 8.67 10.97 -16.71
C VAL A 36 8.20 11.66 -18.00
N ALA A 37 8.34 10.97 -19.13
CA ALA A 37 7.84 11.44 -20.41
C ALA A 37 6.29 11.50 -20.44
N ALA A 38 5.73 12.40 -21.24
CA ALA A 38 4.29 12.69 -21.25
C ALA A 38 3.40 11.49 -21.61
N ASP A 39 3.89 10.60 -22.48
CA ASP A 39 3.21 9.36 -22.85
C ASP A 39 3.16 8.36 -21.69
N PHE A 40 4.25 8.22 -20.94
CA PHE A 40 4.27 7.39 -19.74
C PHE A 40 3.47 8.02 -18.59
N ALA A 41 3.50 9.35 -18.46
CA ALA A 41 2.66 10.07 -17.48
C ALA A 41 1.17 9.77 -17.67
N GLN A 42 0.69 9.76 -18.92
CA GLN A 42 -0.71 9.42 -19.22
C GLN A 42 -1.07 7.98 -18.82
N VAL A 43 -0.14 7.03 -19.00
CA VAL A 43 -0.33 5.66 -18.53
C VAL A 43 -0.41 5.65 -17.00
N ALA A 44 0.53 6.32 -16.33
CA ALA A 44 0.59 6.36 -14.88
C ALA A 44 -0.67 6.97 -14.23
N ASP A 45 -1.20 8.06 -14.79
CA ASP A 45 -2.45 8.67 -14.32
C ASP A 45 -3.63 7.69 -14.41
N ALA A 46 -3.76 6.99 -15.55
CA ALA A 46 -4.85 6.03 -15.75
C ALA A 46 -4.75 4.84 -14.78
N GLU A 47 -3.55 4.27 -14.59
CA GLU A 47 -3.34 3.17 -13.65
C GLU A 47 -3.52 3.61 -12.20
N TRP A 48 -3.14 4.85 -11.85
CA TRP A 48 -3.39 5.41 -10.54
C TRP A 48 -4.88 5.53 -10.22
N GLU A 49 -5.68 6.06 -11.13
CA GLU A 49 -7.13 6.16 -10.96
C GLU A 49 -7.76 4.78 -10.75
N MET A 50 -7.37 3.80 -11.56
CA MET A 50 -7.86 2.41 -11.45
C MET A 50 -7.43 1.76 -10.13
N PHE A 51 -6.19 1.98 -9.71
CA PHE A 51 -5.66 1.47 -8.45
C PHE A 51 -6.41 2.04 -7.26
N VAL A 52 -6.57 3.37 -7.17
CA VAL A 52 -7.30 4.02 -6.07
C VAL A 52 -8.76 3.52 -6.01
N ALA A 53 -9.42 3.41 -7.16
CA ALA A 53 -10.79 2.89 -7.25
C ALA A 53 -10.91 1.43 -6.79
N SER A 54 -9.87 0.63 -6.98
CA SER A 54 -9.82 -0.78 -6.54
C SER A 54 -9.65 -0.95 -5.03
N PHE A 55 -9.18 0.08 -4.31
CA PHE A 55 -8.94 0.00 -2.86
C PHE A 55 -9.70 1.06 -2.05
N PRO A 56 -11.06 1.07 -2.10
CA PRO A 56 -11.85 2.10 -1.45
C PRO A 56 -11.64 2.16 0.07
N ALA A 57 -11.36 1.03 0.74
CA ALA A 57 -11.11 1.03 2.18
C ALA A 57 -9.70 1.53 2.56
N MET A 58 -8.78 1.67 1.59
CA MET A 58 -7.41 2.13 1.80
C MET A 58 -7.17 3.57 1.31
N GLU A 59 -8.17 4.20 0.69
CA GLU A 59 -8.07 5.59 0.19
C GLU A 59 -7.50 6.54 1.26
N SER A 60 -7.95 6.39 2.51
CA SER A 60 -7.51 7.23 3.61
C SER A 60 -6.02 7.06 3.97
N CYS A 61 -5.40 5.90 3.73
CA CYS A 61 -4.03 5.62 4.14
C CYS A 61 -3.00 5.65 3.00
N LEU A 62 -3.44 5.61 1.74
CA LEU A 62 -2.54 5.54 0.58
C LEU A 62 -1.63 6.79 0.45
N GLY A 63 -2.20 7.98 0.68
CA GLY A 63 -1.46 9.24 0.69
C GLY A 63 -0.79 9.58 -0.65
N ARG A 64 0.32 10.33 -0.58
CA ARG A 64 1.11 10.74 -1.74
C ARG A 64 2.17 9.70 -2.13
N VAL A 65 2.25 9.39 -3.43
CA VAL A 65 3.31 8.56 -4.05
C VAL A 65 3.96 9.35 -5.18
N THR A 66 5.28 9.29 -5.33
CA THR A 66 6.01 9.91 -6.44
C THR A 66 6.43 8.87 -7.47
N LEU A 67 6.22 9.13 -8.76
CA LEU A 67 6.74 8.33 -9.87
C LEU A 67 7.97 9.01 -10.47
N VAL A 68 9.06 8.24 -10.60
CA VAL A 68 10.29 8.60 -11.28
C VAL A 68 10.56 7.59 -12.40
N ALA A 69 10.99 8.06 -13.56
CA ALA A 69 11.50 7.23 -14.63
C ALA A 69 13.04 7.14 -14.59
N ASP A 70 13.60 5.94 -14.82
CA ASP A 70 15.05 5.69 -14.85
C ASP A 70 15.42 4.79 -16.04
N HIS A 71 16.54 5.07 -16.71
CA HIS A 71 17.02 4.27 -17.85
C HIS A 71 17.99 3.15 -17.47
N THR A 72 18.50 3.19 -16.24
CA THR A 72 19.66 2.42 -15.78
C THR A 72 19.32 1.44 -14.66
N LEU A 73 18.06 1.38 -14.23
CA LEU A 73 17.60 0.45 -13.22
C LEU A 73 17.88 -1.00 -13.67
N ASP A 74 18.47 -1.80 -12.79
CA ASP A 74 18.78 -3.21 -13.08
C ASP A 74 17.48 -4.03 -13.22
N ASP A 75 16.51 -3.77 -12.33
CA ASP A 75 15.17 -4.34 -12.36
C ASP A 75 14.18 -3.49 -13.17
N ARG A 76 12.92 -3.96 -13.25
CA ARG A 76 11.85 -3.26 -13.97
C ARG A 76 11.34 -2.04 -13.23
N ALA A 77 11.25 -2.14 -11.91
CA ALA A 77 10.85 -1.05 -11.03
C ALA A 77 11.34 -1.33 -9.60
N ARG A 78 11.16 -0.33 -8.73
CA ARG A 78 11.34 -0.47 -7.28
C ARG A 78 10.53 0.60 -6.54
N TYR A 79 10.14 0.29 -5.32
CA TYR A 79 9.53 1.24 -4.38
C TYR A 79 10.48 1.54 -3.21
N ASP A 80 10.72 2.83 -2.96
CA ASP A 80 11.42 3.31 -1.76
C ASP A 80 10.39 3.82 -0.73
N PRO A 81 10.21 3.12 0.41
CA PRO A 81 9.25 3.54 1.44
C PRO A 81 9.67 4.78 2.23
N GLN A 82 10.97 5.14 2.22
CA GLN A 82 11.44 6.33 2.95
C GLN A 82 11.03 7.62 2.23
N THR A 83 11.09 7.60 0.90
CA THR A 83 10.72 8.76 0.07
C THR A 83 9.34 8.63 -0.58
N ARG A 84 8.69 7.45 -0.44
CA ARG A 84 7.44 7.08 -1.12
C ARG A 84 7.56 7.25 -2.63
N THR A 85 8.65 6.73 -3.17
CA THR A 85 9.01 6.89 -4.58
C THR A 85 9.00 5.55 -5.28
N MET A 86 8.15 5.43 -6.29
CA MET A 86 8.22 4.39 -7.29
C MET A 86 9.18 4.84 -8.39
N THR A 87 10.22 4.05 -8.64
CA THR A 87 11.12 4.24 -9.79
C THR A 87 10.83 3.16 -10.81
N VAL A 88 10.49 3.53 -12.05
CA VAL A 88 10.19 2.57 -13.13
C VAL A 88 11.23 2.69 -14.23
N ARG A 89 11.71 1.54 -14.71
CA ARG A 89 12.67 1.47 -15.80
C ARG A 89 12.00 1.82 -17.13
N VAL A 90 12.60 2.74 -17.88
CA VAL A 90 12.14 3.16 -19.21
C VAL A 90 13.24 3.10 -20.28
N PRO A 91 12.89 2.92 -21.56
CA PRO A 91 11.55 2.63 -22.07
C PRO A 91 11.11 1.19 -21.77
N GLY A 92 9.79 0.96 -21.76
CA GLY A 92 9.19 -0.37 -21.62
C GLY A 92 7.92 -0.50 -22.47
N PRO A 93 7.54 -1.71 -22.91
CA PRO A 93 6.22 -1.96 -23.49
C PRO A 93 5.11 -1.61 -22.49
N LYS A 94 3.97 -1.06 -22.97
CA LYS A 94 2.85 -0.65 -22.10
C LYS A 94 2.48 -1.69 -21.05
N VAL A 95 2.27 -2.95 -21.46
CA VAL A 95 1.90 -4.05 -20.54
C VAL A 95 2.91 -4.27 -19.40
N LEU A 96 4.20 -4.01 -19.62
CA LEU A 96 5.20 -4.12 -18.57
C LEU A 96 5.21 -2.88 -17.67
N LEU A 97 4.92 -1.71 -18.22
CA LEU A 97 4.77 -0.47 -17.45
C LEU A 97 3.53 -0.53 -16.55
N ASP A 98 2.38 -0.98 -17.08
CA ASP A 98 1.14 -1.13 -16.31
C ASP A 98 1.35 -2.03 -15.08
N ARG A 99 1.95 -3.21 -15.31
CA ARG A 99 2.25 -4.17 -14.25
C ARG A 99 3.25 -3.62 -13.25
N ALA A 100 4.32 -2.97 -13.72
CA ALA A 100 5.31 -2.36 -12.82
C ALA A 100 4.68 -1.28 -11.95
N LEU A 101 3.84 -0.41 -12.52
CA LEU A 101 3.14 0.63 -11.76
C LEU A 101 2.26 0.03 -10.66
N VAL A 102 1.40 -0.92 -11.01
CA VAL A 102 0.48 -1.54 -10.04
C VAL A 102 1.24 -2.34 -8.98
N HIS A 103 2.31 -3.05 -9.37
CA HIS A 103 3.16 -3.80 -8.45
C HIS A 103 3.77 -2.89 -7.38
N GLU A 104 4.44 -1.80 -7.78
CA GLU A 104 5.07 -0.91 -6.80
C GLU A 104 4.05 -0.10 -5.98
N LEU A 105 2.87 0.20 -6.55
CA LEU A 105 1.76 0.77 -5.79
C LEU A 105 1.25 -0.20 -4.71
N ALA A 106 1.29 -1.51 -4.94
CA ALA A 106 0.98 -2.50 -3.92
C ALA A 106 1.94 -2.37 -2.73
N HIS A 107 3.26 -2.24 -2.97
CA HIS A 107 4.22 -1.97 -1.89
C HIS A 107 3.91 -0.68 -1.14
N SER A 108 3.48 0.37 -1.83
CA SER A 108 3.02 1.61 -1.17
C SER A 108 1.90 1.36 -0.16
N LEU A 109 0.94 0.48 -0.46
CA LEU A 109 -0.09 0.08 0.50
C LEU A 109 0.50 -0.63 1.73
N GLU A 110 1.50 -1.49 1.55
CA GLU A 110 2.12 -2.24 2.66
C GLU A 110 2.78 -1.33 3.70
N PHE A 111 3.38 -0.24 3.22
CA PHE A 111 4.06 0.72 4.09
C PHE A 111 3.14 1.84 4.59
N SER A 112 2.06 2.15 3.87
CA SER A 112 1.19 3.29 4.21
C SER A 112 -0.05 2.89 5.02
N CYS A 113 -0.56 1.66 4.82
CA CYS A 113 -1.80 1.20 5.42
C CYS A 113 -1.55 0.20 6.55
N ALA A 114 -1.69 0.66 7.81
CA ALA A 114 -1.50 -0.20 8.99
C ALA A 114 -2.46 -1.42 9.05
N SER A 115 -3.60 -1.36 8.34
CA SER A 115 -4.52 -2.49 8.19
C SER A 115 -3.90 -3.65 7.41
N GLN A 116 -2.90 -3.39 6.55
CA GLN A 116 -2.23 -4.41 5.75
C GLN A 116 -1.58 -5.48 6.64
N VAL A 117 -0.96 -5.08 7.76
CA VAL A 117 -0.37 -6.00 8.75
C VAL A 117 -1.41 -6.99 9.29
N LYS A 118 -2.67 -6.57 9.47
CA LYS A 118 -3.74 -7.45 9.97
C LYS A 118 -4.23 -8.45 8.92
N MET A 119 -4.06 -8.13 7.63
CA MET A 119 -4.46 -8.98 6.51
C MET A 119 -3.43 -10.11 6.26
N ARG A 120 -2.13 -9.86 6.51
CA ARG A 120 -1.03 -10.81 6.24
C ARG A 120 -1.29 -12.25 6.69
N PRO A 121 -1.78 -12.53 7.93
CA PRO A 121 -1.99 -13.92 8.36
C PRO A 121 -3.03 -14.65 7.50
N ALA A 122 -4.09 -13.96 7.06
CA ALA A 122 -5.10 -14.54 6.19
C ALA A 122 -4.56 -14.79 4.78
N PHE A 123 -3.72 -13.89 4.27
CA PHE A 123 -3.06 -14.05 2.98
C PHE A 123 -2.06 -15.22 2.99
N LEU A 124 -1.23 -15.31 4.02
CA LEU A 124 -0.30 -16.43 4.21
C LEU A 124 -1.06 -17.76 4.33
N ALA A 125 -2.16 -17.79 5.10
CA ALA A 125 -3.00 -18.99 5.19
C ALA A 125 -3.60 -19.38 3.84
N ALA A 126 -4.01 -18.43 3.00
CA ALA A 126 -4.50 -18.70 1.65
C ALA A 126 -3.42 -19.29 0.73
N LEU A 127 -2.13 -18.98 0.97
CA LEU A 127 -0.99 -19.61 0.30
C LEU A 127 -0.57 -20.95 0.91
N GLY A 128 -1.27 -21.43 1.95
CA GLY A 128 -0.90 -22.64 2.70
C GLY A 128 0.38 -22.48 3.54
N ARG A 129 0.71 -21.25 3.93
CA ARG A 129 1.94 -20.88 4.67
C ARG A 129 1.67 -20.61 6.15
N ASP A 130 2.75 -20.55 6.93
CA ASP A 130 2.67 -20.17 8.35
C ASP A 130 2.25 -18.69 8.47
N GLY A 131 1.29 -18.38 9.35
CA GLY A 131 0.80 -17.02 9.54
C GLY A 131 1.83 -16.04 10.14
N ASN A 132 2.97 -16.54 10.62
CA ASN A 132 4.09 -15.75 11.15
C ASN A 132 5.32 -15.79 10.24
N GLU A 133 5.20 -16.31 9.01
CA GLU A 133 6.28 -16.26 8.02
C GLU A 133 6.78 -14.82 7.82
N ALA A 134 8.09 -14.67 7.66
CA ALA A 134 8.71 -13.37 7.46
C ALA A 134 8.19 -12.73 6.17
N TRP A 135 7.54 -11.58 6.30
CA TRP A 135 6.78 -10.98 5.18
C TRP A 135 7.66 -10.46 4.04
N PHE A 136 8.83 -9.93 4.36
CA PHE A 136 9.77 -9.32 3.41
C PHE A 136 10.99 -10.21 3.12
N GLU A 137 10.96 -11.48 3.55
CA GLU A 137 12.08 -12.39 3.40
C GLU A 137 11.64 -13.69 2.72
N GLY A 138 12.56 -14.33 2.05
CA GLY A 138 12.33 -15.58 1.34
C GLY A 138 13.60 -16.05 0.64
N PRO A 139 13.72 -17.35 0.33
CA PRO A 139 14.92 -17.90 -0.31
C PRO A 139 15.06 -17.46 -1.78
N GLU A 140 13.96 -17.11 -2.43
CA GLU A 140 13.88 -16.63 -3.82
C GLU A 140 12.79 -15.56 -3.91
N TRP A 141 12.94 -14.61 -4.83
CA TRP A 141 12.00 -13.47 -4.99
C TRP A 141 10.54 -13.92 -5.07
N GLY A 142 10.24 -14.92 -5.91
CA GLY A 142 8.87 -15.41 -6.07
C GLY A 142 8.33 -16.22 -4.90
N LEU A 143 9.13 -16.40 -3.85
CA LEU A 143 8.73 -17.02 -2.59
C LEU A 143 8.61 -15.99 -1.46
N ILE A 144 8.93 -14.71 -1.68
CA ILE A 144 8.76 -13.66 -0.67
C ILE A 144 7.27 -13.28 -0.58
N PRO A 145 6.63 -13.32 0.61
CA PRO A 145 5.20 -13.00 0.75
C PRO A 145 4.79 -11.62 0.23
N SER A 146 5.60 -10.58 0.49
CA SER A 146 5.38 -9.22 -0.01
C SER A 146 5.32 -9.15 -1.54
N GLU A 147 6.18 -9.91 -2.24
CA GLU A 147 6.22 -9.96 -3.70
C GLU A 147 4.99 -10.71 -4.27
N ILE A 148 4.60 -11.81 -3.64
CA ILE A 148 3.38 -12.54 -4.00
C ILE A 148 2.14 -11.68 -3.76
N PHE A 149 2.12 -10.88 -2.69
CA PHE A 149 1.07 -9.91 -2.44
C PHE A 149 1.01 -8.85 -3.54
N ALA A 150 2.15 -8.26 -3.93
CA ALA A 150 2.19 -7.27 -5.01
C ALA A 150 1.69 -7.86 -6.34
N GLU A 151 2.07 -9.08 -6.68
CA GLU A 151 1.56 -9.76 -7.88
C GLU A 151 0.07 -10.16 -7.77
N ALA A 152 -0.45 -10.48 -6.58
CA ALA A 152 -1.89 -10.68 -6.35
C ALA A 152 -2.68 -9.37 -6.54
N VAL A 153 -2.12 -8.23 -6.14
CA VAL A 153 -2.69 -6.90 -6.41
C VAL A 153 -2.69 -6.60 -7.92
N VAL A 154 -1.63 -6.97 -8.64
CA VAL A 154 -1.59 -6.89 -10.11
C VAL A 154 -2.72 -7.69 -10.75
N GLU A 155 -2.93 -8.96 -10.34
CA GLU A 155 -4.05 -9.75 -10.84
C GLU A 155 -5.41 -9.09 -10.59
N TYR A 156 -5.59 -8.51 -9.40
CA TYR A 156 -6.84 -7.86 -9.02
C TYR A 156 -7.11 -6.59 -9.83
N VAL A 157 -6.16 -5.64 -9.84
CA VAL A 157 -6.38 -4.31 -10.42
C VAL A 157 -6.45 -4.37 -11.93
N LEU A 158 -5.58 -5.17 -12.57
CA LEU A 158 -5.50 -5.25 -14.03
C LEU A 158 -6.44 -6.31 -14.64
N ASP A 159 -7.29 -6.94 -13.83
CA ASP A 159 -8.18 -8.05 -14.24
C ASP A 159 -7.42 -9.18 -14.97
N GLU A 160 -6.27 -9.56 -14.42
CA GLU A 160 -5.35 -10.54 -15.01
C GLU A 160 -5.47 -11.93 -14.37
N ARG A 161 -6.59 -12.22 -13.71
CA ARG A 161 -6.82 -13.49 -12.99
C ARG A 161 -6.41 -14.70 -13.82
N GLY A 162 -5.57 -15.55 -13.23
CA GLY A 162 -5.14 -16.81 -13.85
C GLY A 162 -4.08 -16.66 -14.96
N ARG A 163 -3.46 -15.49 -15.10
CA ARG A 163 -2.23 -15.33 -15.89
C ARG A 163 -1.02 -15.75 -15.07
N ALA A 164 0.05 -16.17 -15.75
CA ALA A 164 1.31 -16.52 -15.08
C ALA A 164 2.18 -15.27 -14.88
N HIS A 165 2.70 -15.12 -13.67
CA HIS A 165 3.55 -14.02 -13.24
C HIS A 165 5.02 -14.44 -13.33
N THR A 166 5.88 -13.56 -13.85
CA THR A 166 7.30 -13.86 -14.00
C THR A 166 7.92 -14.13 -12.64
N GLY A 167 8.59 -15.27 -12.45
CA GLY A 167 9.26 -15.61 -11.18
C GLY A 167 8.36 -16.24 -10.12
N ILE A 168 7.03 -16.17 -10.23
CA ILE A 168 6.08 -16.79 -9.28
C ILE A 168 5.27 -17.92 -9.92
N GLY A 169 4.86 -17.77 -11.18
CA GLY A 169 3.88 -18.66 -11.80
C GLY A 169 2.45 -18.17 -11.57
N LEU A 170 1.51 -19.08 -11.35
CA LEU A 170 0.11 -18.71 -11.07
C LEU A 170 -0.04 -18.31 -9.60
N ILE A 171 -0.73 -17.20 -9.34
CA ILE A 171 -1.11 -16.83 -7.97
C ILE A 171 -2.34 -17.64 -7.56
N ASP A 172 -2.33 -18.15 -6.33
CA ASP A 172 -3.49 -18.83 -5.77
C ASP A 172 -4.68 -17.85 -5.69
N GLN A 173 -5.80 -18.22 -6.28
CA GLN A 173 -6.98 -17.35 -6.36
C GLN A 173 -7.60 -17.07 -4.99
N HIS A 174 -7.39 -17.93 -4.00
CA HIS A 174 -7.77 -17.63 -2.62
C HIS A 174 -6.96 -16.48 -2.03
N ALA A 175 -5.69 -16.33 -2.41
CA ALA A 175 -4.87 -15.20 -1.98
C ALA A 175 -5.34 -13.89 -2.64
N VAL A 176 -5.71 -13.93 -3.92
CA VAL A 176 -6.34 -12.78 -4.61
C VAL A 176 -7.67 -12.40 -3.94
N ASP A 177 -8.49 -13.37 -3.56
CA ASP A 177 -9.77 -13.11 -2.88
C ASP A 177 -9.59 -12.46 -1.49
N VAL A 178 -8.48 -12.75 -0.79
CA VAL A 178 -8.11 -12.05 0.46
C VAL A 178 -7.78 -10.58 0.18
N VAL A 179 -7.01 -10.30 -0.86
CA VAL A 179 -6.69 -8.91 -1.27
C VAL A 179 -7.97 -8.14 -1.58
N ILE A 180 -8.89 -8.72 -2.35
CA ILE A 180 -10.16 -8.09 -2.71
C ILE A 180 -11.01 -7.81 -1.48
N ARG A 181 -11.12 -8.76 -0.55
CA ARG A 181 -11.90 -8.56 0.68
C ARG A 181 -11.32 -7.41 1.50
N TRP A 182 -10.00 -7.41 1.68
CA TRP A 182 -9.30 -6.37 2.42
C TRP A 182 -9.44 -4.99 1.75
N ALA A 183 -9.34 -4.92 0.43
CA ALA A 183 -9.54 -3.70 -0.35
C ALA A 183 -10.93 -3.06 -0.14
N ASN A 184 -11.93 -3.89 0.20
CA ASN A 184 -13.30 -3.50 0.52
C ASN A 184 -13.58 -3.35 2.03
N GLY A 185 -12.55 -3.44 2.88
CA GLY A 185 -12.63 -3.18 4.32
C GLY A 185 -13.05 -4.37 5.19
N GLY A 186 -13.05 -5.59 4.62
CA GLY A 186 -13.39 -6.84 5.31
C GLY A 186 -12.21 -7.68 5.76
#